data_AF-A0A1G5X4K3-F1
#
_entry.id   AF-A0A1G5X4K3-F1
#
_cell.length_a   1.000
_cell.length_b   1.000
_cell.length_c   1.000
_cell.angle_alpha   90.00
_cell.angle_beta   90.00
_cell.angle_gamma   90.00
#
_symmetry.space_group_name_H-M   'P 1'
#
loop_
_entity.id
_entity.type
_entity.pdbx_description
1 polymer ?
#
loop_
_entity_poly.entity_id
_entity_poly.type
_entity_poly.pdbx_seq_one_letter_code
_entity_poly.pdbx_strand_id
1 'polypeptide(L)'
;MIGDKFISNKNGKYLIHKTIDGEEYFFGEYSNLDDAIKEHDLLEFLGWPTYVALSSNDNKTSQKTLDDKKTKNAIHKSIPTRIDEPHSTVSFKIGSAYKHGFLVLTRSETEDIIPKLPYEKECDVIFDGIKAKIKLNVLLRLSLTKGNEELRNHLKELSDFNPNMRANIDILLNKEDENPITVDNSELIEQLNESEKKIDELNELIKDYEEILSEKELLIHKLKKEIKN
;
A
#
# COMPACT_ATOMS: atom_id res chain seq x y z
N MET A 1 -32.40 -0.99 0.27
CA MET A 1 -31.25 -1.12 1.18
C MET A 1 -30.26 -2.03 0.49
N ILE A 2 -29.30 -1.44 -0.22
CA ILE A 2 -28.21 -2.16 -0.85
C ILE A 2 -27.18 -2.29 0.27
N GLY A 3 -27.09 -3.46 0.88
CA GLY A 3 -25.94 -3.78 1.72
C GLY A 3 -24.79 -4.05 0.77
N ASP A 4 -23.73 -3.27 0.86
CA ASP A 4 -22.49 -3.57 0.14
C ASP A 4 -22.12 -5.03 0.41
N LYS A 5 -21.88 -5.80 -0.65
CA LYS A 5 -21.65 -7.27 -0.59
C LYS A 5 -20.56 -7.69 0.39
N PHE A 6 -19.73 -6.75 0.84
CA PHE A 6 -18.57 -6.96 1.68
C PHE A 6 -18.79 -6.56 3.13
N ILE A 7 -19.91 -5.92 3.49
CA ILE A 7 -20.22 -5.50 4.85
C ILE A 7 -21.50 -6.17 5.34
N SER A 8 -21.39 -7.00 6.38
CA SER A 8 -22.54 -7.64 7.03
C SER A 8 -22.75 -7.12 8.44
N ASN A 9 -24.01 -6.94 8.85
CA ASN A 9 -24.35 -6.60 10.24
C ASN A 9 -24.66 -7.87 11.03
N LYS A 10 -23.89 -8.11 12.10
CA LYS A 10 -24.08 -9.23 13.01
C LYS A 10 -24.04 -8.73 14.45
N ASN A 11 -25.14 -8.92 15.18
CA ASN A 11 -25.27 -8.51 16.59
C ASN A 11 -24.96 -7.03 16.86
N GLY A 12 -25.36 -6.13 15.94
CA GLY A 12 -25.13 -4.69 16.10
C GLY A 12 -23.71 -4.23 15.79
N LYS A 13 -22.88 -5.11 15.20
CA LYS A 13 -21.56 -4.79 14.68
C LYS A 13 -21.50 -5.06 13.18
N TYR A 14 -20.59 -4.39 12.49
CA TYR A 14 -20.41 -4.45 11.05
C TYR A 14 -19.11 -5.18 10.73
N LEU A 15 -19.18 -6.28 10.01
CA LEU A 15 -18.03 -7.10 9.63
C LEU A 15 -17.69 -6.86 8.17
N ILE A 16 -16.42 -6.58 7.90
CA ILE A 16 -15.89 -6.54 6.53
C ILE A 16 -15.38 -7.93 6.18
N HIS A 17 -15.92 -8.52 5.12
CA HIS A 17 -15.53 -9.82 4.61
C HIS A 17 -15.52 -9.86 3.08
N LYS A 18 -14.66 -10.71 2.52
CA LYS A 18 -14.57 -10.91 1.06
C LYS A 18 -14.28 -12.36 0.75
N THR A 19 -14.93 -12.90 -0.27
CA THR A 19 -14.61 -14.22 -0.80
C THR A 19 -13.49 -14.10 -1.84
N ILE A 20 -12.38 -14.77 -1.59
CA ILE A 20 -11.22 -14.84 -2.50
C ILE A 20 -10.96 -16.33 -2.75
N ASP A 21 -10.98 -16.75 -4.01
CA ASP A 21 -10.80 -18.16 -4.42
C ASP A 21 -11.75 -19.17 -3.73
N GLY A 22 -12.97 -18.72 -3.43
CA GLY A 22 -14.00 -19.55 -2.76
C GLY A 22 -13.87 -19.64 -1.25
N GLU A 23 -12.85 -19.02 -0.66
CA GLU A 23 -12.67 -18.92 0.79
C GLU A 23 -13.11 -17.54 1.29
N GLU A 24 -13.79 -17.50 2.43
CA GLU A 24 -14.25 -16.26 3.06
C GLU A 24 -13.19 -15.72 4.03
N TYR A 25 -12.74 -14.49 3.77
CA TYR A 25 -11.76 -13.78 4.57
C TYR A 25 -12.42 -12.65 5.33
N PHE A 26 -12.02 -12.44 6.58
CA PHE A 26 -12.49 -11.36 7.45
C PHE A 26 -11.39 -10.31 7.63
N PHE A 27 -11.75 -9.04 7.42
CA PHE A 27 -10.79 -7.94 7.41
C PHE A 27 -10.98 -6.98 8.59
N GLY A 28 -12.12 -7.03 9.27
CA GLY A 28 -12.35 -6.25 10.49
C GLY A 28 -13.77 -6.34 11.00
N GLU A 29 -13.99 -5.88 12.24
CA GLU A 29 -15.29 -5.73 12.88
C GLU A 29 -15.39 -4.32 13.47
N TYR A 30 -16.48 -3.63 13.18
CA TYR A 30 -16.69 -2.21 13.50
C TYR A 30 -18.00 -2.00 14.25
N SER A 31 -18.02 -1.04 15.16
CA SER A 31 -19.23 -0.70 15.94
C SER A 31 -20.23 0.17 15.18
N ASN A 32 -19.81 0.82 14.09
CA ASN A 32 -20.65 1.67 13.25
C ASN A 32 -20.47 1.29 11.77
N LEU A 33 -21.43 1.69 10.94
CA LEU A 33 -21.41 1.43 9.51
C LEU A 33 -20.37 2.31 8.80
N ASP A 34 -20.27 3.59 9.18
CA ASP A 34 -19.41 4.57 8.52
C ASP A 34 -17.91 4.20 8.60
N ASP A 35 -17.43 3.66 9.72
CA ASP A 35 -16.04 3.22 9.84
C ASP A 35 -15.79 1.93 9.06
N ALA A 36 -16.79 1.03 8.99
CA ALA A 36 -16.71 -0.15 8.14
C ALA A 36 -16.62 0.22 6.65
N ILE A 37 -17.38 1.23 6.21
CA ILE A 37 -17.32 1.76 4.83
C ILE A 37 -15.96 2.40 4.56
N LYS A 38 -15.45 3.26 5.46
CA LYS A 38 -14.13 3.89 5.28
C LYS A 38 -13.00 2.88 5.18
N GLU A 39 -13.01 1.84 6.01
CA GLU A 39 -11.97 0.80 5.91
C GLU A 39 -12.15 -0.03 4.64
N HIS A 40 -13.38 -0.36 4.26
CA HIS A 40 -13.66 -1.04 3.00
C HIS A 40 -13.08 -0.26 1.80
N ASP A 41 -13.34 1.04 1.72
CA ASP A 41 -12.84 1.89 0.63
C ASP A 41 -11.31 1.98 0.64
N LEU A 42 -10.71 1.96 1.84
CA LEU A 42 -9.26 1.91 1.99
C LEU A 42 -8.67 0.57 1.51
N LEU A 43 -9.32 -0.56 1.82
CA LEU A 43 -8.91 -1.90 1.36
C LEU A 43 -9.08 -2.05 -0.16
N GLU A 44 -10.12 -1.46 -0.73
CA GLU A 44 -10.31 -1.41 -2.18
C GLU A 44 -9.22 -0.55 -2.85
N PHE A 45 -8.93 0.64 -2.29
CA PHE A 45 -7.91 1.55 -2.81
C PHE A 45 -6.48 0.99 -2.72
N LEU A 46 -6.11 0.37 -1.60
CA LEU A 46 -4.76 -0.17 -1.37
C LEU A 46 -4.55 -1.56 -2.02
N GLY A 47 -5.63 -2.19 -2.48
CA GLY A 47 -5.65 -3.59 -2.85
C GLY A 47 -5.77 -4.49 -1.62
N TRP A 48 -6.73 -5.41 -1.68
CA TRP A 48 -7.01 -6.35 -0.60
C TRP A 48 -5.75 -7.18 -0.28
N PRO A 49 -5.35 -7.30 1.00
CA PRO A 49 -4.18 -8.09 1.34
C PRO A 49 -4.44 -9.56 1.00
N THR A 50 -3.68 -10.08 0.04
CA THR A 50 -3.68 -11.51 -0.27
C THR A 50 -2.87 -12.23 0.81
N TYR A 51 -3.57 -12.95 1.68
CA TYR A 51 -2.90 -13.83 2.64
C TYR A 51 -2.27 -14.99 1.87
N VAL A 52 -0.96 -14.90 1.59
CA VAL A 52 -0.18 -16.07 1.21
C VAL A 52 -0.11 -16.94 2.44
N ALA A 53 -0.96 -17.98 2.51
CA ALA A 53 -0.91 -18.95 3.59
C ALA A 53 0.53 -19.46 3.72
N LEU A 54 1.18 -19.15 4.84
CA LEU A 54 2.48 -19.70 5.22
C LEU A 54 2.25 -21.19 5.54
N SER A 55 2.16 -22.01 4.50
CA SER A 55 2.14 -23.45 4.63
C SER A 55 3.47 -23.88 5.25
N SER A 56 3.39 -24.27 6.52
CA SER A 56 4.51 -24.77 7.29
C SER A 56 4.82 -26.19 6.82
N ASN A 57 5.68 -26.32 5.80
CA ASN A 57 6.22 -27.61 5.39
C ASN A 57 7.70 -27.68 5.79
N ASP A 58 7.91 -28.14 7.02
CA ASP A 58 9.16 -28.76 7.45
C ASP A 58 9.39 -30.02 6.63
N ASN A 59 10.51 -30.11 5.91
CA ASN A 59 11.16 -31.39 5.61
C ASN A 59 12.65 -31.24 5.27
N LYS A 60 13.37 -32.27 5.66
CA LYS A 60 14.75 -32.33 6.11
C LYS A 60 15.66 -33.00 5.06
N THR A 61 16.96 -32.67 5.11
CA THR A 61 18.14 -33.50 4.73
C THR A 61 18.54 -33.63 3.26
N SER A 62 19.76 -33.16 2.90
CA SER A 62 20.95 -34.03 2.74
C SER A 62 22.14 -33.28 2.13
N GLN A 63 23.29 -33.37 2.80
CA GLN A 63 24.61 -32.99 2.31
C GLN A 63 25.10 -33.96 1.23
N LYS A 64 25.83 -33.44 0.24
CA LYS A 64 26.89 -34.19 -0.46
C LYS A 64 27.99 -33.23 -0.94
N THR A 65 29.20 -33.49 -0.46
CA THR A 65 30.49 -32.91 -0.84
C THR A 65 30.95 -33.41 -2.22
N LEU A 66 31.69 -32.59 -2.96
CA LEU A 66 32.97 -32.99 -3.59
C LEU A 66 33.79 -31.77 -4.04
N ASP A 67 35.09 -31.84 -3.76
CA ASP A 67 36.18 -30.97 -4.22
C ASP A 67 36.36 -31.05 -5.74
N ASP A 68 36.75 -29.96 -6.42
CA ASP A 68 38.17 -29.72 -6.76
C ASP A 68 38.38 -28.44 -7.62
N LYS A 69 39.61 -27.94 -7.53
CA LYS A 69 40.15 -26.67 -8.06
C LYS A 69 40.11 -26.56 -9.59
N LYS A 70 40.01 -25.32 -10.14
CA LYS A 70 41.12 -24.50 -10.70
C LYS A 70 40.67 -23.44 -11.75
N THR A 71 41.13 -22.20 -11.50
CA THR A 71 41.62 -21.15 -12.45
C THR A 71 40.68 -20.35 -13.37
N LYS A 72 40.59 -19.05 -13.05
CA LYS A 72 40.79 -17.85 -13.90
C LYS A 72 40.17 -17.85 -15.30
N ASN A 73 39.23 -16.93 -15.53
CA ASN A 73 39.56 -15.68 -16.23
C ASN A 73 38.41 -14.68 -16.18
N ALA A 74 38.80 -13.44 -15.92
CA ALA A 74 37.97 -12.26 -16.00
C ALA A 74 37.36 -12.14 -17.40
N ILE A 75 36.04 -12.18 -17.46
CA ILE A 75 35.27 -11.51 -18.51
C ILE A 75 34.25 -10.69 -17.73
N HIS A 76 34.60 -9.43 -17.46
CA HIS A 76 33.59 -8.39 -17.25
C HIS A 76 32.77 -8.34 -18.54
N LYS A 77 31.75 -9.19 -18.64
CA LYS A 77 30.64 -8.96 -19.55
C LYS A 77 30.00 -7.69 -19.02
N SER A 78 30.27 -6.58 -19.68
CA SER A 78 29.44 -5.39 -19.59
C SER A 78 27.99 -5.85 -19.74
N ILE A 79 27.25 -5.80 -18.63
CA ILE A 79 25.81 -6.02 -18.63
C ILE A 79 25.28 -4.98 -19.63
N PRO A 80 24.49 -5.38 -20.65
CA PRO A 80 23.90 -4.41 -21.55
C PRO A 80 22.98 -3.53 -20.71
N THR A 81 23.41 -2.29 -20.48
CA THR A 81 22.56 -1.25 -19.91
C THR A 81 21.46 -1.04 -20.93
N ARG A 82 20.28 -1.63 -20.69
CA ARG A 82 19.04 -1.13 -21.27
C ARG A 82 18.79 0.20 -20.57
N ILE A 83 19.35 1.27 -21.13
CA ILE A 83 19.29 2.64 -20.58
C ILE A 83 17.84 3.14 -20.50
N ASP A 84 16.91 2.46 -21.17
CA ASP A 84 15.53 2.92 -21.34
C ASP A 84 14.51 2.21 -20.42
N GLU A 85 14.91 1.22 -19.61
CA GLU A 85 13.99 0.59 -18.65
C GLU A 85 13.94 1.41 -17.34
N PRO A 86 12.74 1.74 -16.82
CA PRO A 86 12.61 2.44 -15.55
C PRO A 86 13.23 1.59 -14.44
N HIS A 87 14.32 2.09 -13.86
CA HIS A 87 15.04 1.45 -12.79
C HIS A 87 15.28 2.42 -11.65
N SER A 88 15.37 1.88 -10.44
CA SER A 88 15.77 2.63 -9.26
C SER A 88 17.01 1.99 -8.67
N THR A 89 18.08 2.76 -8.56
CA THR A 89 19.34 2.34 -7.95
C THR A 89 19.33 2.68 -6.47
N VAL A 90 19.60 1.69 -5.61
CA VAL A 90 19.75 1.90 -4.17
C VAL A 90 21.10 1.42 -3.70
N SER A 91 21.81 2.27 -2.97
CA SER A 91 22.99 1.87 -2.21
C SER A 91 22.58 1.38 -0.83
N PHE A 92 22.99 0.19 -0.42
CA PHE A 92 22.67 -0.39 0.89
C PHE A 92 23.89 -1.00 1.58
N LYS A 93 23.90 -0.98 2.92
CA LYS A 93 24.95 -1.66 3.70
C LYS A 93 24.78 -3.18 3.66
N ILE A 94 25.86 -3.90 3.39
CA ILE A 94 25.86 -5.37 3.40
C ILE A 94 25.83 -5.87 4.85
N GLY A 95 24.63 -6.18 5.35
CA GLY A 95 24.43 -6.77 6.67
C GLY A 95 24.52 -8.29 6.66
N SER A 96 24.39 -8.95 7.82
CA SER A 96 24.41 -10.42 7.93
C SER A 96 23.19 -11.12 7.31
N ALA A 97 22.15 -10.36 6.92
CA ALA A 97 20.90 -10.90 6.40
C ALA A 97 21.06 -11.75 5.13
N TYR A 98 22.08 -11.48 4.29
CA TYR A 98 22.29 -12.26 3.06
C TYR A 98 22.62 -13.72 3.37
N LYS A 99 23.18 -14.02 4.55
CA LYS A 99 23.45 -15.39 5.03
C LYS A 99 22.16 -16.20 5.19
N HIS A 100 21.05 -15.50 5.46
CA HIS A 100 19.71 -16.07 5.56
C HIS A 100 18.92 -15.93 4.25
N GLY A 101 19.55 -15.44 3.18
CA GLY A 101 18.91 -15.27 1.89
C GLY A 101 18.09 -14.00 1.76
N PHE A 102 18.40 -12.95 2.52
CA PHE A 102 17.70 -11.67 2.41
C PHE A 102 18.67 -10.50 2.23
N LEU A 103 18.27 -9.51 1.45
CA LEU A 103 18.83 -8.16 1.50
C LEU A 103 17.85 -7.29 2.28
N VAL A 104 18.36 -6.53 3.24
CA VAL A 104 17.55 -5.64 4.07
C VAL A 104 17.98 -4.22 3.75
N LEU A 105 17.02 -3.42 3.28
CA LEU A 105 17.22 -2.01 3.00
C LEU A 105 16.56 -1.22 4.12
N THR A 106 17.31 -0.25 4.66
CA THR A 106 16.80 0.64 5.70
C THR A 106 15.81 1.64 5.11
N ARG A 107 14.98 2.25 5.96
CA ARG A 107 13.97 3.18 5.47
C ARG A 107 14.56 4.34 4.67
N SER A 108 15.67 4.93 5.12
CA SER A 108 16.39 5.98 4.41
C SER A 108 16.93 5.56 3.05
N GLU A 109 17.24 4.27 2.85
CA GLU A 109 17.72 3.75 1.57
C GLU A 109 16.57 3.53 0.58
N THR A 110 15.33 3.45 1.08
CA THR A 110 14.14 3.11 0.28
C THR A 110 13.20 4.28 0.01
N GLU A 111 13.54 5.48 0.49
CA GLU A 111 12.66 6.64 0.44
C GLU A 111 12.32 7.06 -1.00
N ASP A 112 13.27 6.89 -1.92
CA ASP A 112 13.10 7.23 -3.34
C ASP A 112 12.21 6.23 -4.10
N ILE A 113 12.02 5.02 -3.56
CA ILE A 113 11.23 3.95 -4.19
C ILE A 113 9.86 3.80 -3.52
N ILE A 114 9.83 3.91 -2.19
CA ILE A 114 8.62 3.74 -1.39
C ILE A 114 8.39 5.05 -0.65
N PRO A 115 7.36 5.84 -1.02
CA PRO A 115 7.10 7.12 -0.37
C PRO A 115 6.81 6.94 1.12
N LYS A 116 7.20 7.92 1.95
CA LYS A 116 6.94 7.90 3.40
C LYS A 116 5.45 7.94 3.68
N LEU A 117 4.97 6.95 4.42
CA LEU A 117 3.56 6.85 4.77
C LEU A 117 3.28 7.69 6.03
N PRO A 118 2.10 8.32 6.17
CA PRO A 118 1.79 9.20 7.30
C PRO A 118 1.94 8.53 8.68
N TYR A 119 1.70 7.22 8.74
CA TYR A 119 1.74 6.40 9.95
C TYR A 119 3.14 5.85 10.30
N GLU A 120 4.18 6.14 9.52
CA GLU A 120 5.59 5.89 9.91
C GLU A 120 6.07 6.85 11.01
N LYS A 121 5.22 7.81 11.40
CA LYS A 121 5.39 8.66 12.58
C LYS A 121 4.99 7.92 13.86
N GLU A 122 5.07 8.61 14.99
CA GLU A 122 4.52 8.11 16.25
C GLU A 122 3.00 7.97 16.11
N CYS A 123 2.49 6.76 16.34
CA CYS A 123 1.07 6.43 16.31
C CYS A 123 0.61 5.83 17.63
N ASP A 124 -0.65 6.06 17.97
CA ASP A 124 -1.29 5.44 19.10
C ASP A 124 -1.70 4.01 18.73
N VAL A 125 -1.37 3.05 19.58
CA VAL A 125 -1.75 1.64 19.44
C VAL A 125 -2.38 1.12 20.72
N ILE A 126 -3.20 0.09 20.56
CA ILE A 126 -3.82 -0.62 21.68
C ILE A 126 -3.33 -2.07 21.58
N PHE A 127 -2.52 -2.50 22.54
CA PHE A 127 -2.01 -3.86 22.64
C PHE A 127 -2.57 -4.50 23.90
N ASP A 128 -3.42 -5.53 23.75
CA ASP A 128 -4.13 -6.17 24.87
C ASP A 128 -4.85 -5.17 25.81
N GLY A 129 -5.49 -4.15 25.23
CA GLY A 129 -6.18 -3.09 25.96
C GLY A 129 -5.27 -2.01 26.55
N ILE A 130 -3.95 -2.13 26.41
CA ILE A 130 -2.98 -1.15 26.88
C ILE A 130 -2.73 -0.13 25.76
N LYS A 131 -3.06 1.14 26.04
CA LYS A 131 -2.73 2.25 25.14
C LYS A 131 -1.24 2.54 25.21
N ALA A 132 -0.59 2.56 24.06
CA ALA A 132 0.82 2.89 23.92
C ALA A 132 1.06 3.76 22.70
N LYS A 133 2.22 4.41 22.67
CA LYS A 133 2.72 5.11 21.49
C LYS A 133 3.86 4.31 20.89
N ILE A 134 3.79 4.04 19.60
CA ILE A 134 4.84 3.32 18.88
C ILE A 134 5.24 4.10 17.63
N LYS A 135 6.38 3.74 17.07
CA LYS A 135 6.79 4.16 15.73
C LYS A 135 6.73 2.95 14.81
N LEU A 136 5.98 3.04 13.72
CA LEU A 136 6.01 2.00 12.70
C LEU A 136 7.34 2.05 11.94
N ASN A 137 8.05 0.92 11.90
CA ASN A 137 9.31 0.79 11.16
C ASN A 137 9.11 -0.12 9.96
N VAL A 138 9.00 0.48 8.77
CA VAL A 138 8.88 -0.26 7.51
C VAL A 138 10.27 -0.63 7.00
N LEU A 139 10.51 -1.93 6.81
CA LEU A 139 11.76 -2.48 6.30
C LEU A 139 11.50 -3.20 4.98
N LEU A 140 12.17 -2.78 3.91
CA LEU A 140 12.14 -3.50 2.65
C LEU A 140 13.10 -4.69 2.73
N ARG A 141 12.57 -5.89 2.50
CA ARG A 141 13.35 -7.13 2.45
C ARG A 141 13.24 -7.75 1.07
N LEU A 142 14.38 -7.93 0.39
CA LEU A 142 14.46 -8.63 -0.87
C LEU A 142 14.91 -10.06 -0.62
N SER A 143 14.12 -11.03 -1.08
CA SER A 143 14.42 -12.45 -0.92
C SER A 143 15.32 -12.95 -2.05
N LEU A 144 16.43 -13.60 -1.69
CA LEU A 144 17.33 -14.25 -2.62
C LEU A 144 16.84 -15.69 -2.87
N THR A 145 16.22 -15.91 -4.03
CA THR A 145 15.71 -17.23 -4.44
C THR A 145 16.84 -18.26 -4.56
N LYS A 146 16.47 -19.54 -4.52
CA LYS A 146 17.40 -20.66 -4.74
C LYS A 146 18.03 -20.53 -6.13
N GLY A 147 19.36 -20.64 -6.21
CA GLY A 147 20.12 -20.46 -7.46
C GLY A 147 21.00 -19.21 -7.52
N ASN A 148 20.85 -18.27 -6.58
CA ASN A 148 21.67 -17.05 -6.52
C ASN A 148 22.98 -17.22 -5.71
N GLU A 149 23.65 -18.38 -5.81
CA GLU A 149 24.85 -18.68 -5.02
C GLU A 149 26.02 -17.75 -5.36
N GLU A 150 26.16 -17.36 -6.64
CA GLU A 150 27.19 -16.41 -7.07
C GLU A 150 27.05 -15.05 -6.36
N LEU A 151 25.83 -14.50 -6.33
CA LEU A 151 25.54 -13.26 -5.62
C LEU A 151 25.77 -13.41 -4.11
N ARG A 152 25.36 -14.53 -3.50
CA ARG A 152 25.60 -14.80 -2.07
C ARG A 152 27.09 -14.85 -1.74
N ASN A 153 27.89 -15.52 -2.58
CA ASN A 153 29.34 -15.59 -2.43
C ASN A 153 29.98 -14.20 -2.60
N HIS A 154 29.54 -13.43 -3.59
CA HIS A 154 30.02 -12.07 -3.79
C HIS A 154 29.73 -11.18 -2.57
N LEU A 155 28.49 -11.18 -2.07
CA LEU A 155 28.13 -10.42 -0.87
C LEU A 155 28.92 -10.87 0.37
N LYS A 156 29.23 -12.16 0.46
CA LYS A 156 30.09 -12.70 1.51
C LYS A 156 31.51 -12.15 1.42
N GLU A 157 32.13 -12.20 0.24
CA GLU A 157 33.47 -11.66 0.02
C GLU A 157 33.54 -10.17 0.37
N LEU A 158 32.55 -9.38 -0.05
CA LEU A 158 32.46 -7.95 0.28
C LEU A 158 32.32 -7.72 1.79
N SER A 159 31.46 -8.50 2.45
CA SER A 159 31.25 -8.43 3.90
C SER A 159 32.48 -8.86 4.70
N ASP A 160 33.21 -9.87 4.25
CA ASP A 160 34.41 -10.40 4.91
C ASP A 160 35.60 -9.44 4.71
N PHE A 161 35.66 -8.75 3.56
CA PHE A 161 36.65 -7.71 3.28
C PHE A 161 36.41 -6.45 4.12
N ASN A 162 35.16 -5.96 4.18
CA ASN A 162 34.78 -4.82 5.00
C ASN A 162 33.31 -4.91 5.46
N PRO A 163 33.04 -5.05 6.77
CA PRO A 163 31.68 -5.18 7.30
C PRO A 163 30.84 -3.89 7.16
N ASN A 164 31.45 -2.77 6.78
CA ASN A 164 30.77 -1.50 6.48
C ASN A 164 30.65 -1.25 4.97
N MET A 165 31.00 -2.22 4.13
CA MET A 165 30.86 -2.10 2.69
C MET A 165 29.40 -1.93 2.29
N ARG A 166 29.18 -1.09 1.28
CA ARG A 166 27.89 -0.88 0.65
C ARG A 166 27.89 -1.52 -0.74
N ALA A 167 26.76 -2.09 -1.12
CA ALA A 167 26.51 -2.56 -2.47
C ALA A 167 25.42 -1.68 -3.09
N ASN A 168 25.44 -1.56 -4.41
CA ASN A 168 24.35 -0.96 -5.16
C ASN A 168 23.48 -2.08 -5.73
N ILE A 169 22.17 -1.86 -5.70
CA ILE A 169 21.21 -2.71 -6.38
C ILE A 169 20.37 -1.86 -7.33
N ASP A 170 20.29 -2.29 -8.57
CA ASP A 170 19.35 -1.73 -9.54
C ASP A 170 18.08 -2.57 -9.48
N ILE A 171 17.02 -1.97 -8.95
CA ILE A 171 15.69 -2.57 -8.94
C ILE A 171 15.02 -2.15 -10.25
N LEU A 172 14.92 -3.10 -11.17
CA LEU A 172 14.11 -2.96 -12.37
C LEU A 172 12.64 -3.04 -11.95
N LEU A 173 11.98 -1.89 -11.90
CA LEU A 173 10.55 -1.84 -11.61
C LEU A 173 9.83 -2.32 -12.86
N ASN A 174 8.93 -3.30 -12.70
CA ASN A 174 8.24 -4.08 -13.73
C ASN A 174 8.29 -3.50 -15.16
N LYS A 175 8.70 -4.34 -16.12
CA LYS A 175 8.13 -4.24 -17.47
C LYS A 175 6.62 -4.30 -17.27
N GLU A 176 5.89 -3.32 -17.80
CA GLU A 176 4.44 -3.43 -17.92
C GLU A 176 4.13 -4.85 -18.38
N ASP A 177 3.35 -5.61 -17.60
CA ASP A 177 2.75 -6.82 -18.16
C ASP A 177 2.03 -6.35 -19.44
N GLU A 178 2.22 -7.05 -20.56
CA GLU A 178 1.59 -6.69 -21.85
C GLU A 178 0.05 -6.63 -21.76
N ASN A 179 -0.51 -7.07 -20.63
CA ASN A 179 -1.87 -6.79 -20.20
C ASN A 179 -1.83 -5.87 -18.97
N PRO A 180 -1.80 -4.54 -19.13
CA PRO A 180 -2.16 -3.66 -18.02
C PRO A 180 -3.50 -4.15 -17.49
N ILE A 181 -3.62 -4.29 -16.17
CA ILE A 181 -4.92 -4.46 -15.53
C ILE A 181 -5.69 -3.18 -15.86
N THR A 182 -6.47 -3.21 -16.94
CA THR A 182 -7.44 -2.18 -17.25
C THR A 182 -8.51 -2.32 -16.18
N VAL A 183 -8.32 -1.61 -15.07
CA VAL A 183 -9.39 -1.41 -14.11
C VAL A 183 -10.46 -0.63 -14.86
N ASP A 184 -11.55 -1.32 -15.20
CA ASP A 184 -12.69 -0.72 -15.87
C ASP A 184 -13.36 0.24 -14.89
N ASN A 185 -12.90 1.49 -14.92
CA ASN A 185 -13.41 2.56 -14.08
C ASN A 185 -14.69 3.20 -14.64
N SER A 186 -15.34 2.60 -15.65
CA SER A 186 -16.54 3.16 -16.27
C SER A 186 -17.67 3.38 -15.25
N GLU A 187 -17.85 2.44 -14.32
CA GLU A 187 -18.84 2.55 -13.25
C GLU A 187 -18.53 3.70 -12.28
N LEU A 188 -17.26 3.87 -11.89
CA LEU A 188 -16.83 4.99 -11.03
C LEU A 188 -17.01 6.35 -11.72
N ILE A 189 -16.72 6.42 -13.03
CA ILE A 189 -16.91 7.63 -13.83
C ILE A 189 -18.39 7.98 -13.96
N GLU A 190 -19.26 6.98 -14.14
CA GLU A 190 -20.71 7.20 -14.20
C GLU A 190 -21.27 7.71 -12.86
N GLN A 191 -20.84 7.12 -11.75
CA GLN A 191 -21.22 7.57 -10.39
C GLN A 191 -20.73 9.00 -10.11
N LEU A 192 -19.52 9.35 -10.58
CA LEU A 192 -18.97 10.69 -10.44
C LEU A 192 -19.82 11.71 -11.21
N ASN A 193 -20.14 11.43 -12.47
CA ASN A 193 -20.97 12.30 -13.31
C ASN A 193 -22.39 12.47 -12.75
N GLU A 194 -22.99 11.41 -12.19
CA GLU A 194 -24.29 11.50 -11.53
C GLU A 194 -24.23 12.39 -10.28
N SER A 195 -23.15 12.29 -9.52
CA SER A 195 -22.92 13.12 -8.33
C SER A 195 -22.71 14.59 -8.68
N GLU A 196 -21.95 14.89 -9.74
CA GLU A 196 -21.76 16.24 -10.26
C GLU A 196 -23.09 16.87 -10.69
N LYS A 197 -23.93 16.11 -11.41
CA LYS A 197 -25.27 16.57 -11.79
C LYS A 197 -26.16 16.91 -10.59
N LYS A 198 -26.11 16.08 -9.53
CA LYS A 198 -26.86 16.35 -8.28
C LYS A 198 -26.36 17.62 -7.59
N ILE A 199 -25.06 17.89 -7.63
CA ILE A 199 -24.47 19.12 -7.08
C ILE A 199 -25.01 20.34 -7.85
N ASP A 200 -25.07 20.29 -9.17
CA ASP A 200 -25.62 21.38 -9.98
C ASP A 200 -27.11 21.63 -9.70
N GLU A 201 -27.91 20.58 -9.59
CA GLU A 201 -29.34 20.69 -9.22
C GLU A 201 -29.52 21.31 -7.82
N LEU A 202 -28.68 20.92 -6.85
CA LEU A 202 -28.70 21.51 -5.50
C LEU A 202 -28.29 22.99 -5.50
N ASN A 203 -27.33 23.39 -6.34
CA ASN A 203 -26.88 24.77 -6.43
C ASN A 203 -27.95 25.71 -7.00
N GLU A 204 -28.71 25.28 -8.02
CA GLU A 204 -29.85 26.07 -8.51
C GLU A 204 -30.95 26.19 -7.44
N LEU A 205 -31.22 25.11 -6.68
CA LEU A 205 -32.19 25.17 -5.58
C LEU A 205 -31.74 26.13 -4.46
N ILE A 206 -30.45 26.15 -4.12
CA ILE A 206 -29.89 27.09 -3.14
C ILE A 206 -30.12 28.54 -3.58
N LYS A 207 -29.87 28.83 -4.86
CA LYS A 207 -30.05 30.15 -5.44
C LYS A 207 -31.51 30.62 -5.38
N ASP A 208 -32.47 29.74 -5.68
CA ASP A 208 -33.90 30.02 -5.54
C ASP A 208 -34.27 30.37 -4.08
N TYR A 209 -33.71 29.63 -3.11
CA TYR A 209 -33.93 29.90 -1.69
C TYR A 209 -33.33 31.25 -1.25
N GLU A 210 -32.15 31.61 -1.75
CA GLU A 210 -31.50 32.90 -1.48
C GLU A 210 -32.33 34.08 -1.99
N GLU A 211 -32.96 33.95 -3.16
CA GLU A 211 -33.87 34.97 -3.71
C GLU A 211 -35.10 35.15 -2.81
N ILE A 212 -35.74 34.04 -2.40
CA ILE A 212 -36.88 34.07 -1.49
C ILE A 212 -36.51 34.73 -0.16
N LEU A 213 -35.34 34.40 0.40
CA LEU A 213 -34.82 35.00 1.64
C LEU A 213 -34.68 36.52 1.49
N SER A 214 -34.08 36.98 0.40
CA SER A 214 -33.92 38.42 0.09
C SER A 214 -35.27 39.16 0.02
N GLU A 215 -36.28 38.57 -0.63
CA GLU A 215 -37.62 39.14 -0.67
C GLU A 215 -38.28 39.26 0.72
N LYS A 216 -38.12 38.22 1.56
CA LYS A 216 -38.66 38.22 2.93
C LYS A 216 -37.98 39.27 3.80
N GLU A 217 -36.66 39.42 3.69
CA GLU A 217 -35.91 40.45 4.40
C GLU A 217 -36.38 41.87 4.03
N LEU A 218 -36.61 42.11 2.73
CA LEU A 218 -37.15 43.39 2.25
C LEU A 218 -38.55 43.68 2.83
N LEU A 219 -39.42 42.66 2.90
CA LEU A 219 -40.75 42.79 3.48
C LEU A 219 -40.69 43.10 4.98
N ILE A 220 -39.84 42.40 5.72
CA ILE A 220 -39.61 42.64 7.15
C ILE A 220 -39.15 44.09 7.38
N HIS A 221 -38.25 44.59 6.54
CA HIS A 221 -37.78 45.97 6.63
C HIS A 221 -38.91 46.99 6.39
N LYS A 222 -39.79 46.77 5.40
CA LYS A 222 -40.97 47.62 5.15
C LYS A 222 -41.92 47.66 6.36
N LEU A 223 -42.27 46.50 6.90
CA LEU A 223 -43.15 46.39 8.08
C LEU A 223 -42.55 47.09 9.32
N LYS A 224 -41.24 46.94 9.55
CA LYS A 224 -40.54 47.63 10.65
C LYS A 224 -40.59 49.16 10.52
N LYS A 225 -40.65 49.70 9.30
CA LYS A 225 -40.77 51.15 9.05
C LYS A 225 -42.18 51.65 9.32
N GLU A 226 -43.21 50.88 8.95
CA GLU A 226 -44.61 51.21 9.20
C GLU A 226 -44.95 51.24 10.70
N ILE A 227 -44.42 50.29 11.48
CA ILE A 227 -44.65 50.22 12.94
C ILE A 227 -44.04 51.42 13.69
N LYS A 228 -43.02 52.07 13.14
CA LYS A 228 -42.34 53.21 13.78
C LYS A 228 -43.00 54.57 13.52
N ASN A 229 -43.90 54.66 12.54
CA ASN A 229 -44.63 55.88 12.19
C ASN A 229 -46.00 55.90 12.85
#